data_AF-A0A0P6RHP0-F1
#
_entry.id   AF-A0A0P6RHP0-F1
#
_cell.length_a   1.000
_cell.length_b   1.000
_cell.length_c   1.000
_cell.angle_alpha   90.00
_cell.angle_beta   90.00
_cell.angle_gamma   90.00
#
_symmetry.space_group_name_H-M   'P 1'
#
loop_
_entity.id
_entity.type
_entity.pdbx_description
1 polymer ?
#
loop_
_entity_poly.entity_id
_entity_poly.type
_entity_poly.pdbx_seq_one_letter_code
_entity_poly.pdbx_strand_id
1 'polypeptide(L)'
;MKAMTMLPKGQFDIGDMPRFGLSQFADRFPAQTQGPELQVSGDVRQKITIGTELSELPQTQVVADFHCVTTWSSLNLKWEGVLFKDVFEHLVQPLGMPDKQARFVILRGQDGAKTSLPLDDLLKSNVILATRMNDERLTMAHGAPLRLVAPDHYGYKSIKYLNRMSLHVENPGYRPSGFRFMEHPRARVSFEERGQFFPGWFLRYSYRPLIKPTAKLFANAAELHSGKNR
;
A
#
# COMPACT_ATOMS: atom_id res chain seq x y z
N MET A 1 -17.97 -18.92 18.40
CA MET A 1 -16.94 -19.61 17.60
C MET A 1 -16.47 -18.64 16.52
N LYS A 2 -15.21 -18.18 16.53
CA LYS A 2 -14.67 -17.37 15.43
C LYS A 2 -14.75 -18.21 14.16
N ALA A 3 -15.38 -17.69 13.10
CA ALA A 3 -15.28 -18.31 11.78
C ALA A 3 -13.78 -18.46 11.49
N MET A 4 -13.32 -19.69 11.27
CA MET A 4 -11.97 -19.91 10.77
C MET A 4 -11.98 -19.38 9.34
N THR A 5 -11.60 -18.11 9.16
CA THR A 5 -11.41 -17.53 7.84
C THR A 5 -10.38 -18.40 7.13
N MET A 6 -10.81 -19.14 6.10
CA MET A 6 -9.87 -19.89 5.29
C MET A 6 -8.91 -18.88 4.66
N LEU A 7 -7.63 -18.99 5.03
CA LEU A 7 -6.59 -18.16 4.47
C LEU A 7 -6.57 -18.31 2.94
N PRO A 8 -6.27 -17.23 2.20
CA PRO A 8 -6.10 -17.35 0.76
C PRO A 8 -5.04 -18.38 0.41
N LYS A 9 -5.18 -18.96 -0.77
CA LYS A 9 -4.39 -20.12 -1.18
C LYS A 9 -2.88 -19.83 -1.10
N GLY A 10 -2.19 -20.70 -0.35
CA GLY A 10 -0.76 -20.61 -0.11
C GLY A 10 -0.31 -19.48 0.81
N GLN A 11 -1.23 -18.87 1.55
CA GLN A 11 -0.91 -17.96 2.65
C GLN A 11 -0.80 -18.72 3.97
N PHE A 12 0.04 -18.23 4.88
CA PHE A 12 0.07 -18.65 6.29
C PHE A 12 0.10 -17.41 7.19
N ASP A 13 -0.62 -17.47 8.30
CA ASP A 13 -0.61 -16.40 9.30
C ASP A 13 0.71 -16.43 10.09
N ILE A 14 1.29 -15.24 10.31
CA ILE A 14 2.47 -15.07 11.16
C ILE A 14 2.15 -14.35 12.48
N GLY A 15 0.92 -13.87 12.67
CA GLY A 15 0.46 -13.21 13.90
C GLY A 15 1.07 -11.84 14.19
N ASP A 16 1.92 -11.33 13.29
CA ASP A 16 2.59 -10.03 13.39
C ASP A 16 2.57 -9.30 12.03
N MET A 17 2.89 -8.01 12.03
CA MET A 17 2.96 -7.14 10.85
C MET A 17 4.37 -6.53 10.73
N PRO A 18 5.38 -7.31 10.28
CA PRO A 18 6.74 -6.82 10.17
C PRO A 18 6.89 -5.79 9.05
N ARG A 19 7.87 -4.88 9.20
CA ARG A 19 8.31 -4.04 8.08
C ARG A 19 8.90 -4.96 7.01
N PHE A 20 8.28 -5.00 5.84
CA PHE A 20 8.67 -5.89 4.74
C PHE A 20 8.60 -5.16 3.40
N GLY A 21 9.34 -5.63 2.40
CA GLY A 21 9.36 -5.08 1.05
C GLY A 21 10.53 -5.60 0.21
N LEU A 22 10.79 -4.94 -0.92
CA LEU A 22 12.00 -5.19 -1.71
C LEU A 22 13.23 -4.68 -0.96
N SER A 23 14.33 -5.46 -0.98
CA SER A 23 15.55 -5.18 -0.22
C SER A 23 16.15 -3.79 -0.47
N GLN A 24 16.02 -3.24 -1.68
CA GLN A 24 16.49 -1.90 -2.03
C GLN A 24 15.82 -0.76 -1.25
N PHE A 25 14.68 -1.01 -0.61
CA PHE A 25 13.98 -0.05 0.25
C PHE A 25 14.26 -0.30 1.75
N ALA A 26 15.07 -1.30 2.11
CA ALA A 26 15.33 -1.65 3.51
C ALA A 26 15.94 -0.47 4.28
N ASP A 27 16.92 0.23 3.71
CA ASP A 27 17.57 1.38 4.37
C ASP A 27 16.99 2.75 3.94
N ARG A 28 15.75 2.76 3.45
CA ARG A 28 15.04 4.00 3.06
C ARG A 28 13.91 4.29 4.03
N PHE A 29 13.92 5.51 4.56
CA PHE A 29 12.99 5.98 5.59
C PHE A 29 12.32 7.28 5.12
N PRO A 30 11.10 7.57 5.59
CA PRO A 30 10.44 8.83 5.28
C PRO A 30 11.22 10.01 5.86
N ALA A 31 11.23 11.13 5.14
CA ALA A 31 11.81 12.37 5.64
C ALA A 31 10.91 13.04 6.69
N GLN A 32 9.59 12.86 6.57
CA GLN A 32 8.60 13.41 7.48
C GLN A 32 7.67 12.31 7.98
N THR A 33 7.47 12.23 9.29
CA THR A 33 6.57 11.28 9.95
C THR A 33 5.39 11.95 10.65
N GLN A 34 5.35 13.28 10.68
CA GLN A 34 4.28 14.05 11.28
C GLN A 34 3.37 14.68 10.22
N GLY A 35 2.06 14.47 10.39
CA GLY A 35 1.04 15.03 9.50
C GLY A 35 1.03 14.38 8.11
N PRO A 36 -0.09 13.83 7.64
CA PRO A 36 -0.17 13.36 6.27
C PRO A 36 -0.17 14.54 5.30
N GLU A 37 0.65 14.46 4.25
CA GLU A 37 0.62 15.37 3.10
C GLU A 37 0.62 14.53 1.82
N LEU A 38 -0.38 14.73 0.97
CA LEU A 38 -0.59 13.99 -0.27
C LEU A 38 -0.69 14.94 -1.46
N GLN A 39 0.33 14.92 -2.31
CA GLN A 39 0.35 15.69 -3.55
C GLN A 39 -0.45 14.94 -4.63
N VAL A 40 -1.42 15.62 -5.25
CA VAL A 40 -2.28 15.09 -6.31
C VAL A 40 -1.93 15.76 -7.64
N SER A 41 -1.68 14.94 -8.66
CA SER A 41 -1.21 15.38 -9.97
C SER A 41 -1.65 14.43 -11.11
N GLY A 42 -1.04 14.55 -12.29
CA GLY A 42 -1.40 13.76 -13.47
C GLY A 42 -2.44 14.49 -14.33
N ASP A 43 -3.40 13.74 -14.87
CA ASP A 43 -4.48 14.21 -15.74
C ASP A 43 -5.60 14.89 -14.95
N VAL A 44 -5.24 15.86 -14.10
CA VAL A 44 -6.13 16.73 -13.33
C VAL A 44 -6.00 18.16 -13.84
N ARG A 45 -7.07 18.95 -13.84
CA ARG A 45 -7.01 20.35 -14.29
C ARG A 45 -6.13 21.22 -13.39
N GLN A 46 -6.10 20.91 -12.10
CA GLN A 46 -5.29 21.60 -11.11
C GLN A 46 -4.57 20.58 -10.23
N LYS A 47 -3.27 20.80 -10.02
CA LYS A 47 -2.47 20.06 -9.04
C LYS A 47 -2.72 20.66 -7.65
N ILE A 48 -2.92 19.79 -6.66
CA ILE A 48 -3.15 20.20 -5.28
C ILE A 48 -2.27 19.42 -4.33
N THR A 49 -2.16 19.91 -3.11
CA THR A 49 -1.60 19.18 -1.98
C THR A 49 -2.69 19.08 -0.93
N ILE A 50 -3.02 17.86 -0.52
CA ILE A 50 -3.99 17.58 0.53
C ILE A 50 -3.22 17.34 1.82
N GLY A 51 -3.48 18.11 2.86
CA GLY A 51 -2.89 17.97 4.18
C GLY A 51 -3.94 17.78 5.26
N THR A 52 -4.28 18.86 5.95
CA THR A 52 -5.24 18.88 7.07
C THR A 52 -6.66 18.49 6.65
N GLU A 53 -7.01 18.72 5.38
CA GLU A 53 -8.31 18.38 4.79
C GLU A 53 -8.62 16.87 4.90
N LEU A 54 -7.60 16.00 4.98
CA LEU A 54 -7.81 14.57 5.25
C LEU A 54 -8.49 14.34 6.61
N SER A 55 -8.20 15.17 7.61
CA SER A 55 -8.78 15.02 8.95
C SER A 55 -10.22 15.53 9.03
N GLU A 56 -10.66 16.31 8.05
CA GLU A 56 -12.01 16.88 7.97
C GLU A 56 -13.01 15.90 7.32
N LEU A 57 -12.51 14.91 6.56
CA LEU A 57 -13.32 13.85 5.98
C LEU A 57 -13.75 12.80 7.02
N PRO A 58 -14.82 12.01 6.74
CA PRO A 58 -15.27 10.94 7.63
C PRO A 58 -14.15 9.95 7.98
N GLN A 59 -13.83 9.84 9.26
CA GLN A 59 -12.86 8.86 9.75
C GLN A 59 -13.55 7.49 9.85
N THR A 60 -12.98 6.49 9.21
CA THR A 60 -13.52 5.13 9.09
C THR A 60 -12.53 4.12 9.64
N GLN A 61 -13.07 3.05 10.22
CA GLN A 61 -12.32 1.87 10.64
C GLN A 61 -12.57 0.71 9.68
N VAL A 62 -11.50 0.10 9.18
CA VAL A 62 -11.53 -1.11 8.35
C VAL A 62 -10.77 -2.21 9.06
N VAL A 63 -11.45 -3.29 9.44
CA VAL A 63 -10.79 -4.52 9.92
C VAL A 63 -10.57 -5.43 8.72
N ALA A 64 -9.31 -5.71 8.42
CA ALA A 64 -8.94 -6.49 7.25
C ALA A 64 -7.65 -7.28 7.46
N ASP A 65 -7.55 -8.40 6.76
CA ASP A 65 -6.32 -9.18 6.69
C ASP A 65 -5.33 -8.52 5.72
N PHE A 66 -4.04 -8.66 6.02
CA PHE A 66 -2.95 -8.25 5.15
C PHE A 66 -2.26 -9.47 4.58
N HIS A 67 -2.09 -9.50 3.25
CA HIS A 67 -1.59 -10.65 2.53
C HIS A 67 -0.31 -10.29 1.75
N CYS A 68 0.82 -10.87 2.12
CA CYS A 68 2.05 -10.66 1.37
C CYS A 68 2.14 -11.60 0.16
N VAL A 69 2.66 -11.07 -0.95
CA VAL A 69 2.93 -11.86 -2.17
C VAL A 69 3.95 -12.96 -1.92
N THR A 70 4.76 -12.86 -0.86
CA THR A 70 5.77 -13.87 -0.48
C THR A 70 5.24 -14.98 0.42
N THR A 71 3.91 -15.11 0.59
CA THR A 71 3.19 -16.21 1.27
C THR A 71 2.81 -16.04 2.74
N TRP A 72 3.23 -14.97 3.41
CA TRP A 72 2.78 -14.70 4.79
C TRP A 72 1.57 -13.78 4.84
N SER A 73 0.80 -13.83 5.91
CA SER A 73 -0.36 -12.96 6.19
C SER A 73 -0.37 -12.51 7.64
N SER A 74 -1.05 -11.40 7.90
CA SER A 74 -1.33 -10.87 9.23
C SER A 74 -2.82 -10.60 9.31
N LEU A 75 -3.50 -11.20 10.28
CA LEU A 75 -4.97 -11.24 10.30
C LEU A 75 -5.59 -10.24 11.25
N ASN A 76 -6.83 -9.87 10.98
CA ASN A 76 -7.65 -9.00 11.83
C ASN A 76 -6.97 -7.66 12.18
N LEU A 77 -6.22 -7.08 11.23
CA LEU A 77 -5.60 -5.78 11.43
C LEU A 77 -6.68 -4.70 11.37
N LYS A 78 -6.70 -3.84 12.38
CA LYS A 78 -7.62 -2.71 12.45
C LYS A 78 -6.93 -1.48 11.88
N TRP A 79 -7.41 -0.99 10.75
CA TRP A 79 -6.92 0.23 10.10
C TRP A 79 -7.90 1.37 10.34
N GLU A 80 -7.41 2.55 10.71
CA GLU A 80 -8.23 3.75 10.85
C GLU A 80 -7.63 4.91 10.04
N GLY A 81 -8.50 5.71 9.45
CA GLY A 81 -8.16 6.83 8.56
C GLY A 81 -9.35 7.19 7.68
N VAL A 82 -9.10 7.61 6.44
CA VAL A 82 -10.15 8.01 5.49
C VAL A 82 -10.26 7.00 4.36
N LEU A 83 -11.47 6.65 3.94
CA LEU A 83 -11.63 5.81 2.75
C LEU A 83 -11.06 6.52 1.53
N PHE A 84 -10.36 5.79 0.67
CA PHE A 84 -9.81 6.35 -0.56
C PHE A 84 -10.93 6.96 -1.43
N LYS A 85 -12.09 6.30 -1.45
CA LYS A 85 -13.28 6.76 -2.14
C LYS A 85 -13.69 8.18 -1.69
N ASP A 86 -13.75 8.44 -0.40
CA ASP A 86 -14.17 9.74 0.13
C ASP A 86 -13.15 10.84 -0.23
N VAL A 87 -11.85 10.54 -0.14
CA VAL A 87 -10.80 11.46 -0.60
C VAL A 87 -10.95 11.77 -2.08
N PHE A 88 -11.20 10.75 -2.89
CA PHE A 88 -11.38 10.93 -4.32
C PHE A 88 -12.62 11.78 -4.63
N GLU A 89 -13.79 11.42 -4.10
CA GLU A 89 -15.06 12.08 -4.40
C GLU A 89 -15.13 13.52 -3.88
N HIS A 90 -14.58 13.79 -2.70
CA HIS A 90 -14.69 15.10 -2.06
C HIS A 90 -13.54 16.06 -2.36
N LEU A 91 -12.31 15.55 -2.62
CA LEU A 91 -11.13 16.40 -2.74
C LEU A 91 -10.46 16.33 -4.12
N VAL A 92 -10.61 15.23 -4.85
CA VAL A 92 -9.91 15.02 -6.13
C VAL A 92 -10.82 15.21 -7.33
N GLN A 93 -12.01 14.59 -7.33
CA GLN A 93 -12.98 14.67 -8.40
C GLN A 93 -13.46 16.11 -8.67
N PRO A 94 -13.68 16.98 -7.66
CA PRO A 94 -14.09 18.36 -7.90
C PRO A 94 -13.05 19.22 -8.64
N LEU A 95 -11.78 18.80 -8.67
CA LEU A 95 -10.73 19.48 -9.46
C LEU A 95 -11.02 19.40 -10.96
N GLY A 96 -11.80 18.41 -11.39
CA GLY A 96 -12.08 18.13 -12.79
C GLY A 96 -10.91 17.47 -13.52
N MET A 97 -11.26 16.71 -14.56
CA MET A 97 -10.32 16.07 -15.49
C MET A 97 -10.32 16.84 -16.83
N PRO A 98 -9.23 16.83 -17.62
CA PRO A 98 -9.15 17.55 -18.90
C PRO A 98 -10.22 17.09 -19.90
N ASP A 99 -10.26 15.79 -20.22
CA ASP A 99 -11.08 15.25 -21.32
C ASP A 99 -11.86 13.97 -20.97
N LYS A 100 -11.25 13.08 -20.17
CA LYS A 100 -11.80 11.77 -19.81
C LYS A 100 -11.57 11.48 -18.34
N GLN A 101 -12.36 10.57 -17.77
CA GLN A 101 -12.14 10.12 -16.41
C GLN A 101 -10.82 9.32 -16.32
N ALA A 102 -10.08 9.54 -15.24
CA ALA A 102 -8.88 8.78 -14.94
C ALA A 102 -9.22 7.30 -14.73
N ARG A 103 -8.35 6.41 -15.20
CA ARG A 103 -8.52 4.95 -15.11
C ARG A 103 -7.43 4.29 -14.28
N PHE A 104 -6.28 4.95 -14.15
CA PHE A 104 -5.12 4.45 -13.45
C PHE A 104 -4.63 5.48 -12.44
N VAL A 105 -4.09 4.97 -11.34
CA VAL A 105 -3.46 5.80 -10.32
C VAL A 105 -2.04 5.26 -10.10
N ILE A 106 -1.05 6.14 -10.11
CA ILE A 106 0.29 5.85 -9.59
C ILE A 106 0.41 6.49 -8.21
N LEU A 107 0.81 5.68 -7.24
CA LEU A 107 1.02 6.06 -5.85
C LEU A 107 2.51 5.97 -5.54
N ARG A 108 3.03 6.93 -4.78
CA ARG A 108 4.44 6.98 -4.39
C ARG A 108 4.61 7.26 -2.91
N GLY A 109 5.52 6.52 -2.29
CA GLY A 109 5.99 6.75 -0.94
C GLY A 109 7.21 7.67 -0.88
N GLN A 110 7.45 8.29 0.28
CA GLN A 110 8.63 9.11 0.55
C GLN A 110 9.96 8.37 0.37
N ASP A 111 9.98 7.05 0.60
CA ASP A 111 11.14 6.15 0.38
C ASP A 111 11.44 5.87 -1.12
N GLY A 112 10.63 6.45 -2.00
CA GLY A 112 10.71 6.30 -3.45
C GLY A 112 10.02 5.05 -3.98
N ALA A 113 9.44 4.20 -3.12
CA ALA A 113 8.61 3.09 -3.55
C ALA A 113 7.38 3.60 -4.32
N LYS A 114 6.96 2.87 -5.35
CA LYS A 114 5.79 3.24 -6.15
C LYS A 114 5.00 2.03 -6.57
N THR A 115 3.69 2.19 -6.67
CA THR A 115 2.79 1.18 -7.23
C THR A 115 1.80 1.82 -8.18
N SER A 116 1.12 1.00 -8.97
CA SER A 116 -0.01 1.43 -9.78
C SER A 116 -1.18 0.48 -9.60
N LEU A 117 -2.39 1.03 -9.56
CA LEU A 117 -3.65 0.31 -9.51
C LEU A 117 -4.67 0.97 -10.44
N PRO A 118 -5.64 0.22 -10.98
CA PRO A 118 -6.84 0.80 -11.57
C PRO A 118 -7.59 1.65 -10.55
N LEU A 119 -8.18 2.76 -11.01
CA LEU A 119 -8.97 3.62 -10.13
C LEU A 119 -10.15 2.87 -9.52
N ASP A 120 -10.86 2.03 -10.30
CA ASP A 120 -11.99 1.23 -9.80
C ASP A 120 -11.61 0.29 -8.65
N ASP A 121 -10.37 -0.21 -8.62
CA ASP A 121 -9.88 -1.04 -7.52
C ASP A 121 -9.65 -0.21 -6.25
N LEU A 122 -9.22 1.05 -6.40
CA LEU A 122 -9.00 1.98 -5.30
C LEU A 122 -10.31 2.59 -4.76
N LEU A 123 -11.36 2.68 -5.59
CA LEU A 123 -12.68 3.18 -5.20
C LEU A 123 -13.53 2.15 -4.46
N LYS A 124 -13.01 0.94 -4.21
CA LYS A 124 -13.69 -0.06 -3.38
C LYS A 124 -13.85 0.42 -1.94
N SER A 125 -14.94 -0.01 -1.31
CA SER A 125 -15.35 0.44 0.03
C SER A 125 -14.41 0.02 1.17
N ASN A 126 -13.45 -0.88 0.92
CA ASN A 126 -12.47 -1.36 1.90
C ASN A 126 -11.06 -0.78 1.70
N VAL A 127 -10.87 0.10 0.72
CA VAL A 127 -9.57 0.76 0.49
C VAL A 127 -9.49 2.03 1.31
N ILE A 128 -8.46 2.13 2.14
CA ILE A 128 -8.32 3.18 3.14
C ILE A 128 -6.93 3.83 3.08
N LEU A 129 -6.89 5.15 3.23
CA LEU A 129 -5.69 5.91 3.56
C LEU A 129 -5.57 5.94 5.08
N ALA A 130 -4.81 4.99 5.61
CA ALA A 130 -4.67 4.77 7.04
C ALA A 130 -3.64 5.70 7.67
N THR A 131 -3.96 6.21 8.86
CA THR A 131 -3.06 6.96 9.75
C THR A 131 -2.83 6.23 11.08
N ARG A 132 -3.65 5.20 11.37
CA ARG A 132 -3.55 4.35 12.56
C ARG A 132 -3.69 2.87 12.21
N MET A 133 -3.09 2.03 13.05
CA MET A 133 -3.20 0.58 13.01
C MET A 133 -3.32 0.05 14.44
N ASN A 134 -4.31 -0.81 14.70
CA ASN A 134 -4.56 -1.44 16.00
C ASN A 134 -4.60 -0.41 17.15
N ASP A 135 -5.48 0.58 17.04
CA ASP A 135 -5.67 1.67 18.02
C ASP A 135 -4.48 2.64 18.18
N GLU A 136 -3.35 2.41 17.52
CA GLU A 136 -2.17 3.24 17.65
C GLU A 136 -1.90 4.03 16.37
N ARG A 137 -1.24 5.19 16.49
CA ARG A 137 -0.73 5.89 15.30
C ARG A 137 0.24 4.96 14.56
N LEU A 138 0.22 5.05 13.22
CA LEU A 138 1.19 4.29 12.44
C LEU A 138 2.60 4.57 12.94
N THR A 139 3.38 3.52 13.08
CA THR A 139 4.82 3.66 13.28
C THR A 139 5.49 3.92 11.92
N MET A 140 6.75 4.35 11.98
CA MET A 140 7.60 4.38 10.78
C MET A 140 7.73 2.97 10.15
N ALA A 141 7.70 1.89 10.92
CA ALA A 141 7.76 0.53 10.36
C ALA A 141 6.51 0.21 9.52
N HIS A 142 5.35 0.72 9.93
CA HIS A 142 4.06 0.43 9.31
C HIS A 142 3.65 1.43 8.22
N GLY A 143 4.30 2.59 8.13
CA GLY A 143 4.17 3.48 6.99
C GLY A 143 3.74 4.91 7.30
N ALA A 144 3.93 5.40 8.53
CA ALA A 144 3.61 6.77 8.93
C ALA A 144 4.22 7.86 8.02
N PRO A 145 3.54 8.99 7.80
CA PRO A 145 2.29 9.41 8.45
C PRO A 145 1.03 8.86 7.76
N LEU A 146 1.16 8.35 6.53
CA LEU A 146 0.04 7.94 5.69
C LEU A 146 0.39 6.65 4.93
N ARG A 147 -0.52 5.68 4.97
CA ARG A 147 -0.37 4.40 4.26
C ARG A 147 -1.62 4.13 3.43
N LEU A 148 -1.45 3.73 2.18
CA LEU A 148 -2.55 3.09 1.46
C LEU A 148 -2.69 1.64 1.93
N VAL A 149 -3.91 1.22 2.26
CA VAL A 149 -4.26 -0.17 2.53
C VAL A 149 -5.34 -0.59 1.54
N ALA A 150 -5.04 -1.61 0.75
CA ALA A 150 -5.95 -2.19 -0.24
C ALA A 150 -6.08 -3.71 0.02
N PRO A 151 -7.05 -4.13 0.87
CA PRO A 151 -7.11 -5.50 1.40
C PRO A 151 -7.25 -6.61 0.35
N ASP A 152 -7.93 -6.31 -0.75
CA ASP A 152 -8.16 -7.27 -1.83
C ASP A 152 -6.88 -7.59 -2.63
N HIS A 153 -5.81 -6.83 -2.42
CA HIS A 153 -4.58 -6.88 -3.20
C HIS A 153 -3.37 -7.26 -2.34
N TYR A 154 -2.36 -7.88 -2.96
CA TYR A 154 -1.13 -8.22 -2.25
C TYR A 154 -0.42 -6.98 -1.71
N GLY A 155 0.22 -7.14 -0.56
CA GLY A 155 0.72 -6.07 0.28
C GLY A 155 1.67 -5.06 -0.36
N TYR A 156 2.32 -5.41 -1.47
CA TYR A 156 3.19 -4.48 -2.21
C TYR A 156 2.39 -3.36 -2.93
N LYS A 157 1.07 -3.55 -3.12
CA LYS A 157 0.14 -2.51 -3.59
C LYS A 157 -0.27 -1.53 -2.48
N SER A 158 -0.14 -1.94 -1.22
CA SER A 158 -0.42 -1.10 -0.05
C SER A 158 0.82 -0.27 0.31
N ILE A 159 0.99 0.88 -0.37
CA ILE A 159 2.17 1.76 -0.26
C ILE A 159 2.30 2.39 1.13
N LYS A 160 3.52 2.34 1.67
CA LYS A 160 3.95 3.03 2.89
C LYS A 160 4.39 4.45 2.58
N TYR A 161 4.33 5.34 3.58
CA TYR A 161 4.87 6.70 3.50
C TYR A 161 4.25 7.50 2.35
N LEU A 162 2.98 7.24 2.03
CA LEU A 162 2.31 7.77 0.84
C LEU A 162 2.36 9.30 0.86
N ASN A 163 2.92 9.89 -0.19
CA ASN A 163 3.01 11.35 -0.31
C ASN A 163 2.67 11.89 -1.71
N ARG A 164 2.57 11.02 -2.72
CA ARG A 164 2.14 11.43 -4.06
C ARG A 164 1.16 10.46 -4.67
N MET A 165 0.16 11.02 -5.32
CA MET A 165 -0.80 10.36 -6.18
C MET A 165 -0.84 11.07 -7.53
N SER A 166 -0.83 10.31 -8.61
CA SER A 166 -1.05 10.85 -9.95
C SER A 166 -2.09 10.03 -10.68
N LEU A 167 -3.08 10.72 -11.25
CA LEU A 167 -4.19 10.14 -11.98
C LEU A 167 -3.87 10.13 -13.48
N HIS A 168 -4.27 9.07 -14.17
CA HIS A 168 -3.98 8.90 -15.60
C HIS A 168 -5.17 8.29 -16.31
N VAL A 169 -5.56 8.86 -17.46
CA VAL A 169 -6.60 8.35 -18.34
C VAL A 169 -6.12 7.09 -19.06
N GLU A 170 -4.89 7.12 -19.55
CA GLU A 170 -4.25 6.01 -20.24
C GLU A 170 -3.27 5.29 -19.33
N ASN A 171 -2.83 4.10 -19.74
CA ASN A 171 -1.83 3.37 -18.97
C ASN A 171 -0.52 4.19 -18.96
N PRO A 172 -0.04 4.66 -17.80
CA PRO A 172 1.09 5.58 -17.72
C PRO A 172 2.46 4.93 -17.98
N GLY A 173 2.49 3.70 -18.50
CA GLY A 173 3.72 2.95 -18.72
C GLY A 173 4.46 2.66 -17.41
N TYR A 174 3.72 2.40 -16.33
CA TYR A 174 4.29 2.15 -15.00
C TYR A 174 5.35 1.05 -15.06
N ARG A 175 6.56 1.40 -14.58
CA ARG A 175 7.65 0.44 -14.39
C ARG A 175 7.78 0.11 -12.90
N PRO A 176 7.63 -1.16 -12.50
CA PRO A 176 7.79 -1.56 -11.11
C PRO A 176 9.21 -1.36 -10.63
N SER A 177 9.36 -1.25 -9.31
CA SER A 177 10.67 -1.10 -8.67
C SER A 177 11.49 -2.39 -8.65
N GLY A 178 10.83 -3.55 -8.76
CA GLY A 178 11.48 -4.86 -8.90
C GLY A 178 11.44 -5.36 -10.35
N PHE A 179 11.72 -6.66 -10.54
CA PHE A 179 11.64 -7.27 -11.85
C PHE A 179 10.20 -7.25 -12.39
N ARG A 180 10.04 -6.97 -13.70
CA ARG A 180 8.71 -6.85 -14.34
C ARG A 180 7.81 -8.07 -14.14
N PHE A 181 8.39 -9.27 -14.07
CA PHE A 181 7.61 -10.50 -13.88
C PHE A 181 7.00 -10.65 -12.48
N MET A 182 7.57 -9.96 -11.48
CA MET A 182 7.09 -9.95 -10.10
C MET A 182 5.88 -9.03 -9.91
N GLU A 183 5.62 -8.16 -10.89
CA GLU A 183 4.53 -7.20 -10.84
C GLU A 183 3.28 -7.77 -11.52
N HIS A 184 2.13 -7.60 -10.87
CA HIS A 184 0.81 -7.78 -11.49
C HIS A 184 0.03 -6.46 -11.48
N PRO A 185 -0.74 -6.11 -12.54
CA PRO A 185 -1.43 -4.82 -12.61
C PRO A 185 -2.43 -4.60 -11.46
N ARG A 186 -3.21 -5.64 -11.13
CA ARG A 186 -4.16 -5.63 -10.00
C ARG A 186 -3.56 -6.26 -8.75
N ALA A 187 -3.16 -7.53 -8.84
CA ALA A 187 -2.51 -8.29 -7.76
C ALA A 187 -3.50 -8.77 -6.70
N ARG A 188 -4.68 -9.17 -7.16
CA ARG A 188 -5.79 -9.63 -6.35
C ARG A 188 -5.45 -10.96 -5.67
N VAL A 189 -5.66 -10.98 -4.36
CA VAL A 189 -5.30 -12.12 -3.51
C VAL A 189 -6.17 -13.35 -3.82
N SER A 190 -7.46 -13.14 -4.04
CA SER A 190 -8.44 -14.20 -4.35
C SER A 190 -8.16 -14.93 -5.66
N PHE A 191 -7.41 -14.32 -6.58
CA PHE A 191 -7.06 -14.87 -7.88
C PHE A 191 -5.61 -15.40 -7.95
N GLU A 192 -4.88 -15.43 -6.82
CA GLU A 192 -3.44 -15.75 -6.77
C GLU A 192 -2.57 -14.93 -7.77
N GLU A 193 -2.92 -13.66 -8.02
CA GLU A 193 -2.24 -12.77 -8.97
C GLU A 193 -0.87 -12.28 -8.44
N ARG A 194 0.11 -13.17 -8.36
CA ARG A 194 1.45 -12.90 -7.79
C ARG A 194 2.45 -12.31 -8.79
N GLY A 195 2.11 -12.31 -10.09
CA GLY A 195 2.94 -11.85 -11.20
C GLY A 195 2.26 -12.14 -12.54
N GLN A 196 2.75 -11.58 -13.65
CA GLN A 196 2.10 -11.69 -14.97
C GLN A 196 2.45 -12.97 -15.75
N PHE A 197 3.67 -13.50 -15.59
CA PHE A 197 4.23 -14.47 -16.54
C PHE A 197 4.41 -15.87 -15.98
N PHE A 198 4.40 -16.02 -14.66
CA PHE A 198 4.64 -17.31 -14.01
C PHE A 198 3.39 -17.77 -13.25
N PRO A 199 3.12 -19.08 -13.22
CA PRO A 199 2.06 -19.63 -12.39
C PRO A 199 2.25 -19.26 -10.91
N GLY A 200 1.15 -18.93 -10.22
CA GLY A 200 1.20 -18.53 -8.81
C GLY A 200 1.89 -19.57 -7.93
N TRP A 201 1.68 -20.88 -8.19
CA TRP A 201 2.30 -21.95 -7.41
C TRP A 201 3.83 -21.93 -7.46
N PHE A 202 4.40 -21.58 -8.61
CA PHE A 202 5.84 -21.49 -8.81
C PHE A 202 6.43 -20.31 -8.02
N LEU A 203 5.79 -19.14 -8.12
CA LEU A 203 6.20 -17.94 -7.39
C LEU A 203 6.12 -18.13 -5.87
N ARG A 204 5.12 -18.87 -5.36
CA ARG A 204 5.03 -19.19 -3.92
C ARG A 204 6.26 -19.95 -3.43
N TYR A 205 6.69 -20.96 -4.18
CA TYR A 205 7.81 -21.80 -3.78
C TYR A 205 9.12 -21.03 -3.84
N SER A 206 9.33 -20.21 -4.86
CA SER A 206 10.55 -19.41 -5.01
C SER A 206 10.65 -18.26 -4.00
N TYR A 207 9.53 -17.66 -3.56
CA TYR A 207 9.55 -16.55 -2.60
C TYR A 207 9.66 -16.98 -1.13
N ARG A 208 9.17 -18.18 -0.77
CA ARG A 208 9.15 -18.66 0.62
C ARG A 208 10.49 -18.57 1.36
N PRO A 209 11.62 -18.98 0.77
CA PRO A 209 12.93 -18.89 1.43
C PRO A 209 13.37 -17.46 1.76
N LEU A 210 12.82 -16.46 1.06
CA LEU A 210 13.22 -15.05 1.21
C LEU A 210 12.60 -14.38 2.44
N ILE A 211 11.53 -14.93 3.03
CA ILE A 211 10.75 -14.26 4.08
C ILE A 211 11.61 -13.92 5.30
N LYS A 212 12.27 -14.92 5.91
CA LYS A 212 13.08 -14.70 7.14
C LYS A 212 14.28 -13.77 6.89
N PRO A 213 15.11 -13.98 5.83
CA PRO A 213 16.20 -13.06 5.51
C PRO A 213 15.72 -11.63 5.26
N THR A 214 14.62 -11.44 4.51
CA THR A 214 14.08 -10.10 4.23
C THR A 214 13.55 -9.45 5.50
N ALA A 215 12.77 -10.15 6.33
CA ALA A 215 12.30 -9.59 7.60
C ALA A 215 13.46 -9.15 8.51
N LYS A 216 14.50 -9.98 8.62
CA LYS A 216 15.71 -9.66 9.40
C LYS A 216 16.45 -8.44 8.83
N LEU A 217 16.59 -8.36 7.50
CA LEU A 217 17.22 -7.20 6.84
C LEU A 217 16.50 -5.89 7.19
N PHE A 218 15.16 -5.90 7.14
CA PHE A 218 14.36 -4.72 7.44
C PHE A 218 14.37 -4.36 8.93
N ALA A 219 14.40 -5.35 9.82
CA ALA A 219 14.53 -5.15 11.27
C ALA A 219 15.87 -4.52 11.61
N ASN A 220 16.98 -5.10 11.13
CA ASN A 220 18.32 -4.57 11.33
C ASN A 220 18.46 -3.12 10.83
N ALA A 221 17.90 -2.81 9.65
CA ALA A 221 17.92 -1.45 9.12
C ALA A 221 17.16 -0.46 10.04
N ALA A 222 16.03 -0.88 10.60
CA ALA A 222 15.24 -0.04 11.51
C ALA A 222 15.97 0.22 12.84
N GLU A 223 16.65 -0.78 13.38
CA GLU A 223 17.50 -0.65 14.59
C GLU A 223 18.65 0.33 14.35
N LEU A 224 19.38 0.18 13.24
CA LEU A 224 20.47 1.07 12.86
C LEU A 224 20.01 2.52 12.67
N HIS A 225 18.84 2.73 12.07
CA HIS A 225 18.28 4.08 11.90
C HIS A 225 17.90 4.71 13.24
N SER A 226 17.27 3.94 14.12
CA SER A 226 16.89 4.39 15.46
C SER A 226 18.12 4.74 16.32
N GLY A 227 19.22 3.99 16.17
CA GLY A 227 20.48 4.27 16.84
C GLY A 227 21.22 5.52 16.31
N LYS A 228 21.03 5.90 15.05
CA LYS A 228 21.62 7.13 14.47
C LYS A 228 20.90 8.42 14.89
N ASN A 229 19.63 8.32 15.28
CA ASN A 229 18.79 9.45 15.68
C ASN A 229 18.71 9.63 17.21
N ARG A 230 19.50 8.88 17.98
CA ARG A 230 19.73 9.08 19.42
C ARG A 230 21.01 9.88 19.61
#